data_AF-A0A478EBY6-F1
#
_entry.id   AF-A0A478EBY6-F1
#
_cell.length_a   1.000
_cell.length_b   1.000
_cell.length_c   1.000
_cell.angle_alpha   90.00
_cell.angle_beta   90.00
_cell.angle_gamma   90.00
#
_symmetry.space_group_name_H-M   'P 1'
#
loop_
_entity.id
_entity.type
_entity.pdbx_description
1 polymer ?
#
loop_
_entity_poly.entity_id
_entity_poly.type
_entity_poly.pdbx_seq_one_letter_code
_entity_poly.pdbx_strand_id
1 'polypeptide(L)'
;MEGLKKFDYVGFVLYAGGLILVLLGLSWGGSSYAWSSGHVVGCLVVGFVSLVAFALYEIFVPMEQPLLPMSLLKHRGYSATVCSALVGNMVYFSMSLLWPEAIAALYTTDTIKAGWLSVSTGTGVIVGEIAAGILMKPLGYSKYQLIFITVAITAFSGALAAINQNTQAMGLAFTAIGGFFVGYLELITLIMCPLYCKPEDIGLASGFLGSAKQVAGTIAASIYVAILTNRLTTNLGEIPEVAISAGLPASSVATLMEDIAGSLPISTVPGMTDQISAIVVNAVKTAYSQSFQTVFLASIAFGGMAVIAAVFTVPVDDELNNTVAAKLAGTGASDEALNDIEKAH
;
A
#
# COMPACT_ATOMS: atom_id res chain seq x y z
N MET A 1 -32.94 0.85 17.38
CA MET A 1 -32.20 1.51 18.48
C MET A 1 -31.45 0.53 19.39
N GLU A 2 -31.80 -0.76 19.44
CA GLU A 2 -31.04 -1.76 20.25
C GLU A 2 -29.62 -2.04 19.74
N GLY A 3 -29.36 -2.00 18.42
CA GLY A 3 -28.02 -2.22 17.87
C GLY A 3 -26.97 -1.19 18.29
N LEU A 4 -27.38 0.06 18.57
CA LEU A 4 -26.47 1.10 19.10
C LEU A 4 -26.15 0.89 20.58
N LYS A 5 -27.03 0.25 21.36
CA LYS A 5 -26.79 -0.03 22.78
C LYS A 5 -25.83 -1.21 23.02
N LYS A 6 -25.66 -2.09 22.02
CA LYS A 6 -24.76 -3.25 22.08
C LYS A 6 -23.38 -3.00 21.46
N PHE A 7 -23.16 -1.81 20.91
CA PHE A 7 -21.91 -1.46 20.27
C PHE A 7 -20.81 -1.19 21.31
N ASP A 8 -19.64 -1.78 21.12
CA ASP A 8 -18.49 -1.54 21.99
C ASP A 8 -17.83 -0.19 21.69
N TYR A 9 -18.32 0.84 22.36
CA TYR A 9 -17.76 2.19 22.27
C TYR A 9 -16.34 2.29 22.83
N VAL A 10 -16.00 1.47 23.84
CA VAL A 10 -14.71 1.56 24.53
C VAL A 10 -13.62 0.94 23.65
N GLY A 11 -13.83 -0.26 23.15
CA GLY A 11 -12.92 -0.88 22.19
C GLY A 11 -12.83 -0.08 20.90
N PHE A 12 -13.92 0.54 20.43
CA PHE A 12 -13.89 1.39 19.24
C PHE A 12 -12.99 2.61 19.44
N VAL A 13 -13.10 3.30 20.59
CA VAL A 13 -12.27 4.46 20.89
C VAL A 13 -10.81 4.06 21.08
N LEU A 14 -10.53 2.93 21.73
CA LEU A 14 -9.17 2.42 21.90
C LEU A 14 -8.55 2.03 20.55
N TYR A 15 -9.31 1.33 19.69
CA TYR A 15 -8.87 0.91 18.37
C TYR A 15 -8.69 2.09 17.42
N ALA A 16 -9.74 2.89 17.21
CA ALA A 16 -9.70 4.03 16.30
C ALA A 16 -8.71 5.10 16.79
N GLY A 17 -8.71 5.42 18.09
CA GLY A 17 -7.77 6.36 18.68
C GLY A 17 -6.32 5.87 18.60
N GLY A 18 -6.08 4.60 18.91
CA GLY A 18 -4.77 3.97 18.78
C GLY A 18 -4.25 3.99 17.35
N LEU A 19 -5.09 3.60 16.38
CA LEU A 19 -4.77 3.66 14.96
C LEU A 19 -4.46 5.08 14.51
N ILE A 20 -5.30 6.06 14.82
CA ILE A 20 -5.09 7.47 14.43
C ILE A 20 -3.74 7.97 14.97
N LEU A 21 -3.39 7.66 16.22
CA LEU A 21 -2.11 8.07 16.81
C LEU A 21 -0.90 7.41 16.14
N VAL A 22 -0.98 6.12 15.82
CA VAL A 22 0.09 5.42 15.09
C VAL A 22 0.25 6.02 13.69
N LEU A 23 -0.86 6.20 12.97
CA LEU A 23 -0.89 6.77 11.62
C LEU A 23 -0.34 8.21 11.61
N LEU A 24 -0.70 9.02 12.60
CA LEU A 24 -0.22 10.40 12.73
C LEU A 24 1.28 10.44 13.03
N GLY A 25 1.76 9.58 13.94
CA GLY A 25 3.19 9.46 14.23
C GLY A 25 4.00 9.06 12.99
N LEU A 26 3.51 8.09 12.22
CA LEU A 26 4.14 7.65 10.97
C LEU A 26 4.11 8.73 9.88
N SER A 27 3.02 9.49 9.76
CA SER A 27 2.87 10.55 8.77
C SER A 27 3.81 11.73 9.06
N TRP A 28 3.99 12.07 10.34
CA TRP A 28 4.88 13.16 10.76
C TRP A 28 6.36 12.77 10.81
N GLY A 29 6.66 11.49 11.06
CA GLY A 29 8.01 10.96 11.16
C GLY A 29 8.79 11.10 9.85
N GLY A 30 9.83 11.93 9.85
CA GLY A 30 10.74 12.09 8.72
C GLY A 30 10.30 13.11 7.66
N SER A 31 9.12 13.69 7.78
CA SER A 31 8.65 14.79 6.93
C SER A 31 8.58 16.10 7.72
N SER A 32 7.60 16.25 8.61
CA SER A 32 7.41 17.48 9.41
C SER A 32 8.22 17.51 10.69
N TYR A 33 8.51 16.35 11.29
CA TYR A 33 9.29 16.23 12.51
C TYR A 33 10.37 15.16 12.37
N ALA A 34 11.54 15.38 12.97
CA ALA A 34 12.57 14.35 13.06
C ALA A 34 12.02 13.10 13.78
N TRP A 35 12.46 11.92 13.36
CA TRP A 35 12.07 10.64 13.98
C TRP A 35 12.32 10.57 15.49
N SER A 36 13.33 11.31 15.98
CA SER A 36 13.64 11.41 17.42
C SER A 36 12.80 12.45 18.17
N SER A 37 11.91 13.18 17.50
CA SER A 37 11.05 14.18 18.14
C SER A 37 10.10 13.51 19.12
N GLY A 38 9.95 14.09 20.31
CA GLY A 38 9.03 13.59 21.34
C GLY A 38 7.58 13.50 20.87
N HIS A 39 7.18 14.31 19.88
CA HIS A 39 5.84 14.23 19.27
C HIS A 39 5.64 12.93 18.47
N VAL A 40 6.62 12.54 17.65
CA VAL A 40 6.56 11.33 16.82
C VAL A 40 6.63 10.08 17.70
N VAL A 41 7.61 10.04 18.60
CA VAL A 41 7.78 8.90 19.53
C VAL A 41 6.59 8.80 20.48
N GLY A 42 6.08 9.92 20.98
CA GLY A 42 4.89 9.96 21.85
C GLY A 42 3.65 9.40 21.16
N CYS A 43 3.34 9.87 19.94
CA CYS A 43 2.21 9.34 19.17
C CYS A 43 2.36 7.85 18.86
N LEU A 44 3.55 7.39 18.49
CA LEU A 44 3.80 5.96 18.22
C LEU A 44 3.66 5.09 19.47
N VAL A 45 4.26 5.50 20.60
CA VAL A 45 4.21 4.73 21.86
C VAL A 45 2.80 4.71 22.40
N VAL A 46 2.11 5.85 22.48
CA VAL A 46 0.73 5.92 22.99
C VAL A 46 -0.23 5.17 22.06
N GLY A 47 -0.03 5.29 20.74
CA GLY A 47 -0.80 4.54 19.75
C GLY A 47 -0.62 3.02 19.90
N PHE A 48 0.63 2.55 19.99
CA PHE A 48 0.91 1.13 20.17
C PHE A 48 0.41 0.60 21.51
N VAL A 49 0.59 1.35 22.60
CA VAL A 49 0.04 0.99 23.92
C VAL A 49 -1.48 0.92 23.88
N SER A 50 -2.15 1.85 23.18
CA SER A 50 -3.61 1.82 23.01
C SER A 50 -4.09 0.60 22.21
N LEU A 51 -3.34 0.19 21.17
CA LEU A 51 -3.65 -1.02 20.39
C LEU A 51 -3.40 -2.30 21.18
N VAL A 52 -2.34 -2.35 22.01
CA VAL A 52 -2.10 -3.48 22.92
C VAL A 52 -3.18 -3.52 23.99
N ALA A 53 -3.58 -2.37 24.54
CA ALA A 53 -4.68 -2.28 25.48
C ALA A 53 -5.99 -2.73 24.86
N PHE A 54 -6.27 -2.37 23.61
CA PHE A 54 -7.41 -2.87 22.84
C PHE A 54 -7.35 -4.40 22.67
N ALA A 55 -6.21 -4.94 22.25
CA ALA A 55 -6.05 -6.39 22.11
C ALA A 55 -6.33 -7.11 23.43
N LEU A 56 -5.73 -6.66 24.54
CA LEU A 56 -5.96 -7.20 25.87
C LEU A 56 -7.42 -7.06 26.31
N TYR A 57 -8.04 -5.90 26.07
CA TYR A 57 -9.46 -5.66 26.36
C TYR A 57 -10.35 -6.68 25.63
N GLU A 58 -10.07 -6.96 24.36
CA GLU A 58 -10.79 -7.95 23.56
C GLU A 58 -10.56 -9.40 24.04
N ILE A 59 -9.38 -9.71 24.61
CA ILE A 59 -9.11 -11.06 25.18
C ILE A 59 -9.84 -11.27 26.51
N PHE A 60 -9.82 -10.25 27.37
CA PHE A 60 -10.25 -10.38 28.76
C PHE A 60 -11.72 -10.03 29.01
N VAL A 61 -12.36 -9.26 28.12
CA VAL A 61 -13.76 -8.84 28.26
C VAL A 61 -14.65 -9.61 27.28
N PRO A 62 -15.43 -10.60 27.72
CA PRO A 62 -16.39 -11.30 26.86
C PRO A 62 -17.58 -10.39 26.57
N MET A 63 -17.58 -9.73 25.41
CA MET A 63 -18.73 -8.94 24.93
C MET A 63 -19.59 -9.73 23.94
N GLU A 64 -20.89 -9.39 23.91
CA GLU A 64 -21.87 -10.00 22.99
C GLU A 64 -21.57 -9.65 21.51
N GLN A 65 -20.88 -8.54 21.23
CA GLN A 65 -20.45 -8.13 19.88
C GLN A 65 -18.99 -7.62 19.93
N PRO A 66 -17.99 -8.52 19.91
CA PRO A 66 -16.59 -8.13 19.82
C PRO A 66 -16.32 -7.36 18.52
N LEU A 67 -15.46 -6.34 18.56
CA LEU A 67 -15.04 -5.60 17.36
C LEU A 67 -14.13 -6.45 16.48
N LEU A 68 -13.43 -7.41 17.07
CA LEU A 68 -12.47 -8.27 16.40
C LEU A 68 -12.56 -9.67 16.98
N PRO A 69 -13.38 -10.57 16.40
CA PRO A 69 -13.51 -11.92 16.91
C PRO A 69 -12.18 -12.65 16.74
N MET A 70 -11.44 -12.88 17.84
CA MET A 70 -10.16 -13.59 17.79
C MET A 70 -10.28 -15.01 17.25
N SER A 71 -11.49 -15.59 17.23
CA SER A 71 -11.80 -16.83 16.51
C SER A 71 -11.50 -16.74 15.01
N LEU A 72 -11.75 -15.58 14.38
CA LEU A 72 -11.44 -15.35 12.96
C LEU A 72 -9.93 -15.31 12.71
N LEU A 73 -9.17 -14.61 13.56
CA LEU A 73 -7.71 -14.55 13.45
C LEU A 73 -7.02 -15.90 13.74
N LYS A 74 -7.67 -16.80 14.49
CA LYS A 74 -7.19 -18.18 14.66
C LYS A 74 -7.39 -19.02 13.38
N HIS A 75 -8.31 -18.65 12.51
CA HIS A 75 -8.50 -19.34 11.23
C HIS A 75 -7.35 -19.01 10.29
N ARG A 76 -6.52 -20.03 9.99
CA ARG A 76 -5.30 -19.87 9.19
C ARG A 76 -5.56 -19.27 7.81
N GLY A 77 -6.68 -19.64 7.18
CA GLY A 77 -7.08 -19.10 5.88
C GLY A 77 -7.37 -17.60 5.91
N TYR A 78 -8.11 -17.15 6.94
CA TYR A 78 -8.45 -15.74 7.12
C TYR A 78 -7.20 -14.90 7.35
N SER A 79 -6.36 -15.29 8.31
CA SER A 79 -5.14 -14.56 8.65
C SER A 79 -4.14 -14.52 7.49
N ALA A 80 -4.00 -15.60 6.72
CA ALA A 80 -3.12 -15.61 5.54
C ALA A 80 -3.63 -14.70 4.41
N THR A 81 -4.95 -14.69 4.16
CA THR A 81 -5.58 -13.79 3.18
C THR A 81 -5.43 -12.33 3.61
N VAL A 82 -5.68 -12.00 4.88
CA VAL A 82 -5.47 -10.65 5.42
C VAL A 82 -4.00 -10.25 5.26
N CYS A 83 -3.04 -11.06 5.70
CA CYS A 83 -1.62 -10.76 5.52
C CYS A 83 -1.25 -10.52 4.05
N SER A 84 -1.73 -11.34 3.13
CA SER A 84 -1.48 -11.16 1.70
C SER A 84 -2.06 -9.84 1.18
N ALA A 85 -3.27 -9.46 1.63
CA ALA A 85 -3.91 -8.20 1.29
C ALA A 85 -3.16 -6.99 1.84
N LEU A 86 -2.65 -7.08 3.08
CA LEU A 86 -1.84 -6.03 3.68
C LEU A 86 -0.59 -5.77 2.86
N VAL A 87 0.16 -6.81 2.56
CA VAL A 87 1.43 -6.66 1.84
C VAL A 87 1.21 -6.27 0.38
N GLY A 88 0.16 -6.78 -0.27
CA GLY A 88 -0.25 -6.30 -1.59
C GLY A 88 -0.58 -4.80 -1.59
N ASN A 89 -1.25 -4.31 -0.55
CA ASN A 89 -1.51 -2.88 -0.38
C ASN A 89 -0.22 -2.07 -0.17
N MET A 90 0.74 -2.61 0.59
CA MET A 90 2.06 -1.96 0.76
C MET A 90 2.79 -1.81 -0.59
N VAL A 91 2.69 -2.80 -1.48
CA VAL A 91 3.30 -2.72 -2.81
C VAL A 91 2.54 -1.73 -3.69
N TYR A 92 1.20 -1.70 -3.63
CA TYR A 92 0.39 -0.71 -4.34
C TYR A 92 0.81 0.72 -4.02
N PHE A 93 0.98 1.05 -2.73
CA PHE A 93 1.40 2.38 -2.31
C PHE A 93 2.78 2.76 -2.86
N SER A 94 3.69 1.80 -3.08
CA SER A 94 4.97 2.08 -3.74
C SER A 94 4.76 2.57 -5.17
N MET A 95 3.89 1.89 -5.93
CA MET A 95 3.63 2.26 -7.33
C MET A 95 2.81 3.54 -7.40
N SER A 96 1.84 3.75 -6.52
CA SER A 96 0.97 4.91 -6.55
C SER A 96 1.64 6.20 -6.07
N LEU A 97 2.61 6.13 -5.15
CA LEU A 97 3.36 7.29 -4.66
C LEU A 97 4.57 7.61 -5.55
N LEU A 98 5.38 6.61 -5.87
CA LEU A 98 6.65 6.84 -6.56
C LEU A 98 6.47 7.10 -8.05
N TRP A 99 5.40 6.58 -8.68
CA TRP A 99 5.21 6.75 -10.13
C TRP A 99 4.93 8.21 -10.53
N PRO A 100 3.97 8.92 -9.91
CA PRO A 100 3.78 10.35 -10.20
C PRO A 100 5.02 11.19 -9.89
N GLU A 101 5.72 10.85 -8.80
CA GLU A 101 6.94 11.56 -8.38
C GLU A 101 8.10 11.32 -9.36
N ALA A 102 8.26 10.09 -9.86
CA ALA A 102 9.21 9.77 -10.92
C ALA A 102 8.85 10.46 -12.24
N ILE A 103 7.57 10.59 -12.59
CA ILE A 103 7.13 11.33 -13.78
C ILE A 103 7.47 12.81 -13.68
N ALA A 104 7.15 13.42 -12.53
CA ALA A 104 7.44 14.82 -12.26
C ALA A 104 8.94 15.12 -12.27
N ALA A 105 9.77 14.21 -11.72
CA ALA A 105 11.22 14.40 -11.64
C ALA A 105 11.97 14.10 -12.95
N LEU A 106 11.56 13.07 -13.71
CA LEU A 106 12.38 12.54 -14.83
C LEU A 106 11.88 12.96 -16.21
N TYR A 107 10.56 12.95 -16.43
CA TYR A 107 10.00 12.89 -17.77
C TYR A 107 9.40 14.20 -18.26
N THR A 108 8.72 14.99 -17.41
CA THR A 108 7.98 16.16 -17.90
C THR A 108 7.72 17.22 -16.82
N THR A 109 7.97 18.51 -17.15
CA THR A 109 7.60 19.69 -16.35
C THR A 109 6.17 20.19 -16.60
N ASP A 110 5.51 19.71 -17.66
CA ASP A 110 4.10 19.98 -17.97
C ASP A 110 3.18 19.10 -17.09
N THR A 111 2.57 19.73 -16.09
CA THR A 111 1.71 19.11 -15.08
C THR A 111 0.54 18.32 -15.70
N ILE A 112 0.01 18.74 -16.85
CA ILE A 112 -1.12 18.07 -17.50
C ILE A 112 -0.71 16.70 -18.06
N LYS A 113 0.45 16.64 -18.71
CA LYS A 113 0.98 15.37 -19.25
C LYS A 113 1.40 14.43 -18.13
N ALA A 114 1.96 14.95 -17.04
CA ALA A 114 2.31 14.15 -15.86
C ALA A 114 1.06 13.51 -15.22
N GLY A 115 -0.04 14.26 -15.13
CA GLY A 115 -1.34 13.74 -14.69
C GLY A 115 -1.84 12.60 -15.57
N TRP A 116 -1.83 12.78 -16.89
CA TRP A 116 -2.26 11.73 -17.84
C TRP A 116 -1.46 10.44 -17.74
N LEU A 117 -0.14 10.52 -17.54
CA LEU A 117 0.72 9.35 -17.38
C LEU A 117 0.50 8.65 -16.03
N SER A 118 0.15 9.41 -14.99
CA SER A 118 -0.16 8.88 -13.65
C SER A 118 -1.48 8.13 -13.61
N VAL A 119 -2.44 8.51 -14.47
CA VAL A 119 -3.74 7.81 -14.61
C VAL A 119 -3.57 6.35 -15.02
N SER A 120 -2.48 5.98 -15.71
CA SER A 120 -2.22 4.59 -16.14
C SER A 120 -2.27 3.58 -14.99
N THR A 121 -1.71 3.92 -13.83
CA THR A 121 -1.72 3.04 -12.65
C THR A 121 -3.15 2.84 -12.15
N GLY A 122 -3.95 3.91 -12.07
CA GLY A 122 -5.35 3.83 -11.64
C GLY A 122 -6.23 3.07 -12.62
N THR A 123 -6.07 3.29 -13.93
CA THR A 123 -6.80 2.53 -14.95
C THR A 123 -6.43 1.04 -14.91
N GLY A 124 -5.15 0.72 -14.69
CA GLY A 124 -4.70 -0.65 -14.51
C GLY A 124 -5.42 -1.35 -13.36
N VAL A 125 -5.48 -0.71 -12.18
CA VAL A 125 -6.18 -1.24 -10.99
C VAL A 125 -7.66 -1.50 -11.29
N ILE A 126 -8.38 -0.53 -11.85
CA ILE A 126 -9.81 -0.67 -12.17
C ILE A 126 -10.06 -1.87 -13.10
N VAL A 127 -9.24 -2.01 -14.16
CA VAL A 127 -9.37 -3.14 -15.09
C VAL A 127 -9.06 -4.46 -14.40
N GLY A 128 -8.07 -4.47 -13.50
CA GLY A 128 -7.72 -5.62 -12.65
C GLY A 128 -8.86 -6.06 -11.72
N GLU A 129 -9.52 -5.11 -11.07
CA GLU A 129 -10.69 -5.36 -10.24
C GLU A 129 -11.84 -5.96 -11.06
N ILE A 130 -12.20 -5.35 -12.19
CA ILE A 130 -13.26 -5.87 -13.06
C ILE A 130 -12.92 -7.30 -13.53
N ALA A 131 -11.67 -7.54 -13.92
CA ALA A 131 -11.21 -8.85 -14.33
C ALA A 131 -11.32 -9.87 -13.19
N ALA A 132 -10.90 -9.53 -11.97
CA ALA A 132 -11.06 -10.41 -10.82
C ALA A 132 -12.53 -10.77 -10.55
N GLY A 133 -13.44 -9.79 -10.63
CA GLY A 133 -14.86 -10.03 -10.38
C GLY A 133 -15.49 -11.01 -11.37
N ILE A 134 -15.07 -10.96 -12.64
CA ILE A 134 -15.58 -11.85 -13.69
C ILE A 134 -14.88 -13.20 -13.68
N LEU A 135 -13.56 -13.22 -13.44
CA LEU A 135 -12.70 -14.38 -13.66
C LEU A 135 -12.56 -15.27 -12.42
N MET A 136 -12.83 -14.75 -11.22
CA MET A 136 -12.73 -15.51 -9.97
C MET A 136 -13.68 -16.74 -9.95
N LYS A 137 -14.94 -16.55 -10.33
CA LYS A 137 -15.97 -17.62 -10.34
C LYS A 137 -15.73 -18.75 -11.34
N PRO A 138 -15.41 -18.49 -12.63
CA PRO A 138 -15.22 -19.55 -13.61
C PRO A 138 -13.89 -20.30 -13.47
N LEU A 139 -12.85 -19.68 -12.88
CA LEU A 139 -11.54 -20.31 -12.76
C LEU A 139 -11.41 -21.28 -11.57
N GLY A 140 -12.19 -21.14 -10.50
CA GLY A 140 -12.34 -22.16 -9.44
C GLY A 140 -11.06 -22.61 -8.68
N TYR A 141 -10.04 -21.75 -8.57
CA TYR A 141 -8.78 -22.06 -7.87
C TYR A 141 -8.18 -20.82 -7.17
N SER A 142 -8.90 -20.30 -6.18
CA SER A 142 -8.63 -19.02 -5.51
C SER A 142 -7.22 -18.93 -4.91
N LYS A 143 -6.71 -20.06 -4.38
CA LYS A 143 -5.35 -20.14 -3.84
C LYS A 143 -4.28 -19.95 -4.93
N TYR A 144 -4.41 -20.64 -6.05
CA TYR A 144 -3.43 -20.57 -7.14
C TYR A 144 -3.48 -19.21 -7.85
N GLN A 145 -4.67 -18.61 -7.96
CA GLN A 145 -4.82 -17.24 -8.44
C GLN A 145 -4.06 -16.27 -7.55
N LEU A 146 -4.28 -16.31 -6.23
CA LEU A 146 -3.61 -15.43 -5.27
C LEU A 146 -2.08 -15.55 -5.35
N ILE A 147 -1.55 -16.77 -5.44
CA ILE A 147 -0.10 -17.02 -5.58
C ILE A 147 0.42 -16.43 -6.89
N PHE A 148 -0.23 -16.73 -8.02
CA PHE A 148 0.19 -16.24 -9.34
C PHE A 148 0.23 -14.71 -9.39
N ILE A 149 -0.82 -14.06 -8.86
CA ILE A 149 -0.93 -12.61 -8.87
C ILE A 149 0.12 -11.98 -7.96
N THR A 150 0.35 -12.54 -6.78
CA THR A 150 1.34 -12.00 -5.85
C THR A 150 2.76 -12.11 -6.39
N VAL A 151 3.06 -13.21 -7.09
CA VAL A 151 4.33 -13.38 -7.83
C VAL A 151 4.41 -12.37 -8.98
N ALA A 152 3.32 -12.17 -9.74
CA ALA A 152 3.28 -11.20 -10.82
C ALA A 152 3.51 -9.77 -10.30
N ILE A 153 2.81 -9.34 -9.24
CA ILE A 153 3.01 -8.02 -8.60
C ILE A 153 4.47 -7.82 -8.21
N THR A 154 5.09 -8.84 -7.60
CA THR A 154 6.50 -8.76 -7.17
C THR A 154 7.45 -8.68 -8.36
N ALA A 155 7.20 -9.46 -9.42
CA ALA A 155 7.99 -9.44 -10.64
C ALA A 155 7.87 -8.10 -11.38
N PHE A 156 6.67 -7.55 -11.50
CA PHE A 156 6.45 -6.24 -12.14
C PHE A 156 7.00 -5.10 -11.28
N SER A 157 6.88 -5.16 -9.96
CA SER A 157 7.53 -4.18 -9.05
C SER A 157 9.06 -4.21 -9.19
N GLY A 158 9.65 -5.40 -9.38
CA GLY A 158 11.07 -5.54 -9.71
C GLY A 158 11.43 -5.03 -11.11
N ALA A 159 10.53 -5.19 -12.09
CA ALA A 159 10.70 -4.62 -13.43
C ALA A 159 10.63 -3.09 -13.42
N LEU A 160 9.83 -2.48 -12.53
CA LEU A 160 9.86 -1.03 -12.29
C LEU A 160 11.23 -0.55 -11.77
N ALA A 161 11.96 -1.38 -11.02
CA ALA A 161 13.32 -1.06 -10.58
C ALA A 161 14.33 -1.00 -11.76
N ALA A 162 13.99 -1.51 -12.94
CA ALA A 162 14.83 -1.40 -14.13
C ALA A 162 14.53 -0.15 -14.99
N ILE A 163 13.62 0.72 -14.56
CA ILE A 163 13.24 1.92 -15.32
C ILE A 163 14.40 2.91 -15.36
N ASN A 164 14.74 3.34 -16.58
CA ASN A 164 15.73 4.36 -16.88
C ASN A 164 15.09 5.60 -17.53
N GLN A 165 15.81 6.72 -17.51
CA GLN A 165 15.40 8.03 -18.04
C GLN A 165 14.92 8.01 -19.50
N ASN A 166 15.33 7.02 -20.30
CA ASN A 166 14.98 6.91 -21.71
C ASN A 166 13.78 5.97 -21.97
N THR A 167 13.20 5.37 -20.94
CA THR A 167 12.26 4.24 -21.09
C THR A 167 10.86 4.54 -20.57
N GLN A 168 10.35 5.75 -20.86
CA GLN A 168 9.03 6.22 -20.44
C GLN A 168 7.89 5.25 -20.83
N ALA A 169 7.97 4.65 -22.03
CA ALA A 169 6.97 3.72 -22.54
C ALA A 169 6.95 2.37 -21.79
N MET A 170 8.12 1.83 -21.39
CA MET A 170 8.14 0.61 -20.57
C MET A 170 7.67 0.88 -19.16
N GLY A 171 8.00 2.05 -18.58
CA GLY A 171 7.49 2.42 -17.26
C GLY A 171 5.96 2.46 -17.25
N LEU A 172 5.35 3.08 -18.26
CA LEU A 172 3.89 3.13 -18.41
C LEU A 172 3.26 1.74 -18.58
N ALA A 173 3.90 0.86 -19.36
CA ALA A 173 3.43 -0.50 -19.55
C ALA A 173 3.53 -1.31 -18.25
N PHE A 174 4.64 -1.20 -17.51
CA PHE A 174 4.84 -1.92 -16.26
C PHE A 174 3.96 -1.40 -15.13
N THR A 175 3.65 -0.10 -15.08
CA THR A 175 2.72 0.44 -14.09
C THR A 175 1.28 0.07 -14.40
N ALA A 176 0.88 0.05 -15.67
CA ALA A 176 -0.45 -0.41 -16.08
C ALA A 176 -0.64 -1.91 -15.78
N ILE A 177 0.35 -2.74 -16.15
CA ILE A 177 0.28 -4.20 -15.90
C ILE A 177 0.42 -4.51 -14.41
N GLY A 178 1.33 -3.84 -13.70
CA GLY A 178 1.45 -3.99 -12.24
C GLY A 178 0.19 -3.54 -11.51
N GLY A 179 -0.41 -2.43 -11.93
CA GLY A 179 -1.70 -1.95 -11.43
C GLY A 179 -2.82 -2.97 -11.65
N PHE A 180 -2.87 -3.63 -12.81
CA PHE A 180 -3.82 -4.72 -13.07
C PHE A 180 -3.72 -5.86 -12.06
N PHE A 181 -2.51 -6.33 -11.77
CA PHE A 181 -2.33 -7.41 -10.80
C PHE A 181 -2.65 -6.96 -9.37
N VAL A 182 -2.32 -5.72 -9.01
CA VAL A 182 -2.72 -5.14 -7.72
C VAL A 182 -4.24 -5.13 -7.59
N GLY A 183 -4.97 -4.55 -8.55
CA GLY A 183 -6.43 -4.49 -8.50
C GLY A 183 -7.07 -5.88 -8.43
N TYR A 184 -6.50 -6.86 -9.12
CA TYR A 184 -6.95 -8.24 -8.99
C TYR A 184 -6.75 -8.77 -7.56
N LEU A 185 -5.56 -8.58 -6.98
CA LEU A 185 -5.26 -9.00 -5.60
C LEU A 185 -6.20 -8.32 -4.58
N GLU A 186 -6.51 -7.05 -4.78
CA GLU A 186 -7.41 -6.33 -3.90
C GLU A 186 -8.81 -6.92 -3.91
N LEU A 187 -9.36 -7.18 -5.10
CA LEU A 187 -10.72 -7.71 -5.17
C LEU A 187 -10.81 -9.17 -4.72
N ILE A 188 -9.85 -10.02 -5.08
CA ILE A 188 -9.87 -11.43 -4.64
C ILE A 188 -9.79 -11.54 -3.12
N THR A 189 -8.95 -10.74 -2.46
CA THR A 189 -8.83 -10.74 -0.99
C THR A 189 -10.08 -10.20 -0.32
N LEU A 190 -10.72 -9.18 -0.92
CA LEU A 190 -11.99 -8.64 -0.46
C LEU A 190 -13.13 -9.67 -0.54
N ILE A 191 -13.16 -10.50 -1.59
CA ILE A 191 -14.18 -11.55 -1.77
C ILE A 191 -13.90 -12.76 -0.87
N MET A 192 -12.64 -13.19 -0.75
CA MET A 192 -12.28 -14.37 0.07
C MET A 192 -12.47 -14.13 1.57
N CYS A 193 -12.26 -12.90 2.05
CA CYS A 193 -12.29 -12.56 3.47
C CYS A 193 -13.65 -12.90 4.14
N PRO A 194 -14.81 -12.47 3.60
CA PRO A 194 -16.13 -12.89 4.07
C PRO A 194 -16.39 -14.39 4.05
N LEU A 195 -15.83 -15.13 3.09
CA LEU A 195 -16.12 -16.55 2.89
C LEU A 195 -15.51 -17.45 3.98
N TYR A 196 -14.53 -16.97 4.74
CA TYR A 196 -13.98 -17.70 5.89
C TYR A 196 -14.76 -17.49 7.19
N CYS A 197 -15.74 -16.59 7.18
CA CYS A 197 -16.41 -16.11 8.38
C CYS A 197 -17.87 -16.58 8.40
N LYS A 198 -18.44 -16.72 9.61
CA LYS A 198 -19.88 -16.93 9.74
C LYS A 198 -20.64 -15.71 9.23
N PRO A 199 -21.87 -15.85 8.72
CA PRO A 199 -22.65 -14.73 8.16
C PRO A 199 -22.82 -13.54 9.12
N GLU A 200 -22.86 -13.84 10.41
CA GLU A 200 -22.97 -12.87 11.51
C GLU A 200 -21.72 -11.99 11.67
N ASP A 201 -20.55 -12.51 11.30
CA ASP A 201 -19.24 -11.88 11.51
C ASP A 201 -18.66 -11.22 10.24
N ILE A 202 -19.34 -11.31 9.09
CA ILE A 202 -18.85 -10.78 7.79
C ILE A 202 -18.51 -9.28 7.87
N GLY A 203 -19.35 -8.51 8.56
CA GLY A 203 -19.15 -7.06 8.73
C GLY A 203 -17.88 -6.73 9.52
N LEU A 204 -17.63 -7.48 10.61
CA LEU A 204 -16.45 -7.32 11.46
C LEU A 204 -15.18 -7.73 10.71
N ALA A 205 -15.23 -8.88 10.03
CA ALA A 205 -14.15 -9.42 9.23
C ALA A 205 -13.69 -8.46 8.11
N SER A 206 -14.64 -7.87 7.40
CA SER A 206 -14.38 -6.92 6.31
C SER A 206 -13.89 -5.57 6.85
N GLY A 207 -14.47 -5.10 7.96
CA GLY A 207 -14.02 -3.87 8.64
C GLY A 207 -12.59 -3.98 9.18
N PHE A 208 -12.23 -5.13 9.74
CA PHE A 208 -10.86 -5.40 10.16
C PHE A 208 -9.89 -5.43 8.98
N LEU A 209 -10.22 -6.15 7.90
CA LEU A 209 -9.40 -6.16 6.68
C LEU A 209 -9.15 -4.73 6.15
N GLY A 210 -10.21 -3.92 6.03
CA GLY A 210 -10.10 -2.55 5.53
C GLY A 210 -9.24 -1.65 6.42
N SER A 211 -9.44 -1.70 7.73
CA SER A 211 -8.65 -0.90 8.68
C SER A 211 -7.18 -1.35 8.73
N ALA A 212 -6.92 -2.65 8.78
CA ALA A 212 -5.57 -3.19 8.73
C ALA A 212 -4.85 -2.81 7.42
N LYS A 213 -5.57 -2.86 6.27
CA LYS A 213 -5.03 -2.40 4.97
C LYS A 213 -4.58 -0.95 5.03
N GLN A 214 -5.39 -0.06 5.59
CA GLN A 214 -5.00 1.35 5.71
C GLN A 214 -3.78 1.56 6.60
N VAL A 215 -3.66 0.81 7.69
CA VAL A 215 -2.46 0.83 8.53
C VAL A 215 -1.23 0.40 7.76
N ALA A 216 -1.31 -0.72 7.03
CA ALA A 216 -0.19 -1.20 6.20
C ALA A 216 0.17 -0.19 5.10
N GLY A 217 -0.83 0.42 4.46
CA GLY A 217 -0.62 1.45 3.43
C GLY A 217 0.11 2.68 3.95
N THR A 218 -0.26 3.19 5.13
CA THR A 218 0.44 4.32 5.76
C THR A 218 1.85 3.96 6.22
N ILE A 219 2.05 2.77 6.81
CA ILE A 219 3.40 2.29 7.16
C ILE A 219 4.28 2.25 5.91
N ALA A 220 3.77 1.67 4.81
CA ALA A 220 4.51 1.58 3.55
C ALA A 220 4.85 2.96 2.99
N ALA A 221 3.87 3.87 2.94
CA ALA A 221 4.07 5.24 2.48
C ALA A 221 5.18 5.95 3.27
N SER A 222 5.15 5.89 4.61
CA SER A 222 6.18 6.50 5.45
C SER A 222 7.57 5.88 5.24
N ILE A 223 7.65 4.55 5.07
CA ILE A 223 8.92 3.87 4.76
C ILE A 223 9.46 4.34 3.40
N TYR A 224 8.61 4.38 2.36
CA TYR A 224 9.04 4.79 1.03
C TYR A 224 9.51 6.24 0.98
N VAL A 225 8.76 7.16 1.61
CA VAL A 225 9.17 8.56 1.74
C VAL A 225 10.47 8.69 2.52
N ALA A 226 10.62 7.98 3.65
CA ALA A 226 11.85 8.04 4.44
C ALA A 226 13.07 7.50 3.67
N ILE A 227 12.92 6.40 2.93
CA ILE A 227 14.00 5.85 2.08
C ILE A 227 14.32 6.83 0.96
N LEU A 228 13.30 7.36 0.28
CA LEU A 228 13.47 8.30 -0.83
C LEU A 228 14.19 9.55 -0.36
N THR A 229 13.77 10.18 0.74
CA THR A 229 14.41 11.37 1.31
C THR A 229 15.87 11.11 1.68
N ASN A 230 16.17 10.03 2.40
CA ASN A 230 17.57 9.72 2.78
C ASN A 230 18.46 9.47 1.55
N ARG A 231 17.93 8.76 0.53
CA ARG A 231 18.67 8.49 -0.70
C ARG A 231 18.83 9.72 -1.56
N LEU A 232 17.82 10.58 -1.65
CA LEU A 232 17.92 11.87 -2.32
C LEU A 232 18.96 12.76 -1.63
N THR A 233 18.97 12.87 -0.30
CA THR A 233 20.00 13.65 0.39
C THR A 233 21.41 13.14 0.11
N THR A 234 21.59 11.81 0.03
CA THR A 234 22.90 11.21 -0.27
C THR A 234 23.30 11.45 -1.73
N ASN A 235 22.43 11.09 -2.67
CA ASN A 235 22.73 11.13 -4.11
C ASN A 235 22.76 12.58 -4.66
N LEU A 236 21.95 13.50 -4.10
CA LEU A 236 22.05 14.93 -4.42
C LEU A 236 23.28 15.59 -3.77
N GLY A 237 23.80 15.02 -2.68
CA GLY A 237 25.04 15.47 -2.02
C GLY A 237 26.31 15.22 -2.85
N GLU A 238 26.27 14.31 -3.82
CA GLU A 238 27.37 14.03 -4.77
C GLU A 238 27.36 14.99 -5.98
N ILE A 239 26.24 15.69 -6.23
CA ILE A 239 26.07 16.61 -7.37
C ILE A 239 27.02 17.82 -7.32
N PRO A 240 27.30 18.44 -6.15
CA PRO A 240 28.34 19.45 -6.00
C PRO A 240 29.70 19.05 -6.60
N GLU A 241 30.16 17.81 -6.36
CA GLU A 241 31.44 17.34 -6.88
C GLU A 241 31.40 17.17 -8.40
N VAL A 242 30.28 16.67 -8.94
CA VAL A 242 30.07 16.54 -10.39
C VAL A 242 29.99 17.91 -11.06
N ALA A 243 29.32 18.89 -10.44
CA ALA A 243 29.17 20.24 -10.95
C ALA A 243 30.51 21.01 -10.93
N ILE A 244 31.30 20.87 -9.87
CA ILE A 244 32.65 21.45 -9.77
C ILE A 244 33.59 20.80 -10.79
N SER A 245 33.51 19.47 -10.95
CA SER A 245 34.28 18.73 -11.96
C SER A 245 33.88 19.10 -13.40
N ALA A 246 32.64 19.52 -13.62
CA ALA A 246 32.13 20.04 -14.88
C ALA A 246 32.49 21.52 -15.14
N GLY A 247 33.22 22.17 -14.21
CA GLY A 247 33.73 23.54 -14.37
C GLY A 247 32.85 24.64 -13.76
N LEU A 248 31.86 24.29 -12.92
CA LEU A 248 31.04 25.28 -12.23
C LEU A 248 31.83 25.93 -11.06
N PRO A 249 31.78 27.26 -10.87
CA PRO A 249 32.40 27.91 -9.72
C PRO A 249 31.81 27.41 -8.40
N ALA A 250 32.66 27.14 -7.41
CA ALA A 250 32.24 26.67 -6.09
C ALA A 250 31.27 27.63 -5.37
N SER A 251 31.27 28.92 -5.73
CA SER A 251 30.33 29.93 -5.23
C SER A 251 28.89 29.75 -5.71
N SER A 252 28.67 29.08 -6.84
CA SER A 252 27.36 28.89 -7.47
C SER A 252 26.71 27.55 -7.07
N VAL A 253 27.43 26.69 -6.36
CA VAL A 253 26.96 25.36 -5.95
C VAL A 253 25.84 25.46 -4.92
N ALA A 254 25.91 26.41 -3.99
CA ALA A 254 24.87 26.61 -2.98
C ALA A 254 23.55 27.07 -3.61
N THR A 255 23.61 27.97 -4.59
CA THR A 255 22.45 28.45 -5.36
C THR A 255 21.87 27.34 -6.25
N LEU A 256 22.72 26.48 -6.79
CA LEU A 256 22.29 25.32 -7.58
C LEU A 256 21.56 24.29 -6.71
N MET A 257 22.02 24.06 -5.48
CA MET A 257 21.32 23.19 -4.52
C MET A 257 19.99 23.79 -4.05
N GLU A 258 19.90 25.11 -3.88
CA GLU A 258 18.62 25.81 -3.64
C GLU A 258 17.67 25.69 -4.83
N ASP A 259 18.14 25.85 -6.06
CA ASP A 259 17.30 25.72 -7.27
C ASP A 259 16.82 24.28 -7.49
N ILE A 260 17.66 23.27 -7.22
CA ILE A 260 17.29 21.85 -7.25
C ILE A 260 16.22 21.54 -6.19
N ALA A 261 16.35 22.08 -4.98
CA ALA A 261 15.39 21.86 -3.90
C ALA A 261 14.09 22.66 -4.08
N GLY A 262 14.16 23.83 -4.71
CA GLY A 262 13.06 24.79 -4.88
C GLY A 262 12.24 24.62 -6.16
N SER A 263 12.58 23.68 -7.05
CA SER A 263 11.97 23.54 -8.37
C SER A 263 12.07 24.81 -9.23
N LEU A 264 13.11 25.62 -9.01
CA LEU A 264 13.37 26.82 -9.82
C LEU A 264 14.11 26.44 -11.10
N PRO A 265 13.96 27.22 -12.20
CA PRO A 265 14.66 26.93 -13.44
C PRO A 265 16.16 27.02 -13.22
N ILE A 266 16.86 25.89 -13.35
CA ILE A 266 18.32 25.76 -13.20
C ILE A 266 19.10 26.81 -14.03
N SER A 267 18.49 27.39 -15.06
CA SER A 267 19.02 28.47 -15.89
C SER A 267 19.27 29.82 -15.17
N THR A 268 18.88 30.00 -13.92
CA THR A 268 19.16 31.24 -13.15
C THR A 268 20.51 31.28 -12.44
N VAL A 269 21.27 30.18 -12.45
CA VAL A 269 22.55 30.09 -11.74
C VAL A 269 23.65 30.90 -12.45
N PRO A 270 24.33 31.85 -11.77
CA PRO A 270 25.43 32.62 -12.37
C PRO A 270 26.62 31.72 -12.76
N GLY A 271 27.06 31.77 -14.02
CA GLY A 271 28.17 30.98 -14.55
C GLY A 271 27.75 29.67 -15.26
N MET A 272 26.45 29.42 -15.38
CA MET A 272 25.93 28.26 -16.11
C MET A 272 26.00 28.47 -17.63
N THR A 273 26.76 27.60 -18.30
CA THR A 273 26.70 27.44 -19.76
C THR A 273 25.68 26.35 -20.11
N ASP A 274 25.10 26.39 -21.31
CA ASP A 274 24.11 25.39 -21.78
C ASP A 274 24.61 23.93 -21.70
N GLN A 275 25.93 23.71 -21.78
CA GLN A 275 26.55 22.40 -21.60
C GLN A 275 26.58 21.96 -20.12
N ILE A 276 26.84 22.89 -19.20
CA ILE A 276 26.91 22.60 -17.77
C ILE A 276 25.50 22.35 -17.22
N SER A 277 24.50 23.12 -17.67
CA SER A 277 23.10 22.88 -17.30
C SER A 277 22.61 21.52 -17.79
N ALA A 278 22.98 21.10 -19.01
CA ALA A 278 22.65 19.77 -19.53
C ALA A 278 23.30 18.62 -18.72
N ILE A 279 24.57 18.77 -18.32
CA ILE A 279 25.29 17.78 -17.49
C ILE A 279 24.67 17.70 -16.09
N VAL A 280 24.39 18.84 -15.48
CA VAL A 280 23.78 18.93 -14.14
C VAL A 280 22.36 18.38 -14.13
N VAL A 281 21.53 18.70 -15.13
CA VAL A 281 20.17 18.14 -15.26
C VAL A 281 20.22 16.62 -15.44
N ASN A 282 21.17 16.11 -16.22
CA ASN A 282 21.32 14.66 -16.40
C ASN A 282 21.83 13.98 -15.10
N ALA A 283 22.75 14.61 -14.38
CA ALA A 283 23.22 14.13 -13.07
C ALA A 283 22.09 14.12 -12.03
N VAL A 284 21.27 15.17 -11.96
CA VAL A 284 20.07 15.24 -11.10
C VAL A 284 19.11 14.12 -11.46
N LYS A 285 18.75 13.97 -12.75
CA LYS A 285 17.88 12.87 -13.20
C LYS A 285 18.46 11.49 -12.88
N THR A 286 19.77 11.33 -12.90
CA THR A 286 20.45 10.06 -12.58
C THR A 286 20.38 9.78 -11.08
N ALA A 287 20.63 10.79 -10.25
CA ALA A 287 20.48 10.71 -8.79
C ALA A 287 19.03 10.39 -8.38
N TYR A 288 18.03 11.00 -9.03
CA TYR A 288 16.62 10.66 -8.81
C TYR A 288 16.32 9.22 -9.24
N SER A 289 16.75 8.81 -10.45
CA SER A 289 16.54 7.44 -10.95
C SER A 289 17.14 6.39 -10.01
N GLN A 290 18.38 6.57 -9.55
CA GLN A 290 19.02 5.65 -8.59
C GLN A 290 18.32 5.63 -7.21
N SER A 291 17.81 6.78 -6.77
CA SER A 291 17.04 6.86 -5.52
C SER A 291 15.74 6.07 -5.64
N PHE A 292 15.00 6.23 -6.74
CA PHE A 292 13.79 5.46 -7.02
C PHE A 292 14.06 3.96 -7.14
N GLN A 293 15.14 3.55 -7.83
CA GLN A 293 15.53 2.14 -7.93
C GLN A 293 15.71 1.50 -6.56
N THR A 294 16.33 2.23 -5.62
CA THR A 294 16.53 1.72 -4.25
C THR A 294 15.20 1.52 -3.51
N VAL A 295 14.22 2.41 -3.71
CA VAL A 295 12.89 2.28 -3.10
C VAL A 295 12.12 1.10 -3.73
N PHE A 296 12.21 0.91 -5.05
CA PHE A 296 11.59 -0.25 -5.71
C PHE A 296 12.25 -1.57 -5.31
N LEU A 297 13.57 -1.61 -5.08
CA LEU A 297 14.23 -2.79 -4.51
C LEU A 297 13.74 -3.10 -3.09
N ALA A 298 13.48 -2.06 -2.28
CA ALA A 298 12.87 -2.25 -0.96
C ALA A 298 11.43 -2.78 -1.07
N SER A 299 10.67 -2.37 -2.09
CA SER A 299 9.30 -2.89 -2.32
C SER A 299 9.27 -4.36 -2.73
N ILE A 300 10.32 -4.88 -3.38
CA ILE A 300 10.46 -6.32 -3.67
C ILE A 300 10.53 -7.15 -2.38
N ALA A 301 11.19 -6.66 -1.33
CA ALA A 301 11.25 -7.37 -0.06
C ALA A 301 9.85 -7.54 0.57
N PHE A 302 9.01 -6.50 0.46
CA PHE A 302 7.59 -6.61 0.83
C PHE A 302 6.87 -7.60 -0.09
N GLY A 303 7.04 -7.52 -1.41
CA GLY A 303 6.48 -8.49 -2.36
C GLY A 303 6.81 -9.95 -2.03
N GLY A 304 8.06 -10.23 -1.63
CA GLY A 304 8.48 -11.56 -1.17
C GLY A 304 7.71 -12.06 0.07
N MET A 305 7.46 -11.18 1.04
CA MET A 305 6.61 -11.51 2.19
C MET A 305 5.16 -11.78 1.78
N ALA A 306 4.64 -11.05 0.77
CA ALA A 306 3.31 -11.31 0.23
C ALA A 306 3.24 -12.71 -0.38
N VAL A 307 4.25 -13.11 -1.15
CA VAL A 307 4.30 -14.45 -1.78
C VAL A 307 4.30 -15.54 -0.69
N ILE A 308 5.07 -15.35 0.38
CA ILE A 308 5.08 -16.28 1.51
C ILE A 308 3.69 -16.36 2.16
N ALA A 309 3.05 -15.22 2.42
CA ALA A 309 1.70 -15.17 2.99
C ALA A 309 0.68 -15.87 2.07
N ALA A 310 0.78 -15.67 0.75
CA ALA A 310 -0.09 -16.26 -0.25
C ALA A 310 0.02 -17.79 -0.32
N VAL A 311 1.22 -18.35 -0.08
CA VAL A 311 1.45 -19.80 -0.02
C VAL A 311 0.73 -20.44 1.18
N PHE A 312 0.67 -19.73 2.31
CA PHE A 312 -0.02 -20.18 3.52
C PHE A 312 -1.55 -20.05 3.45
N THR A 313 -2.09 -19.43 2.40
CA THR A 313 -3.54 -19.32 2.20
C THR A 313 -4.19 -20.69 2.00
N VAL A 314 -5.42 -20.84 2.49
CA VAL A 314 -6.25 -22.05 2.37
C VAL A 314 -7.16 -21.87 1.15
N PRO A 315 -7.39 -22.91 0.31
CA PRO A 315 -8.35 -22.80 -0.78
C PRO A 315 -9.77 -22.59 -0.24
N VAL A 316 -10.57 -21.78 -0.94
CA VAL A 316 -11.96 -21.41 -0.59
C VAL A 316 -12.92 -21.85 -1.69
N ASP A 317 -12.45 -22.72 -2.58
CA ASP A 317 -13.16 -23.06 -3.81
C ASP A 317 -14.48 -23.82 -3.53
N ASP A 318 -14.61 -24.46 -2.37
CA ASP A 318 -15.83 -25.13 -1.92
C ASP A 318 -16.93 -24.14 -1.43
N GLU A 319 -16.52 -22.95 -0.95
CA GLU A 319 -17.42 -21.89 -0.46
C GLU A 319 -17.84 -20.91 -1.59
N LEU A 320 -17.22 -21.02 -2.77
CA LEU A 320 -17.57 -20.28 -4.00
C LEU A 320 -18.83 -20.87 -4.68
N ASN A 321 -19.83 -21.23 -3.88
CA ASN A 321 -21.11 -21.72 -4.38
C ASN A 321 -22.13 -20.57 -4.47
N ASN A 322 -23.21 -20.74 -5.24
CA ASN A 322 -24.27 -19.72 -5.38
C ASN A 322 -25.15 -19.59 -4.12
N THR A 323 -24.72 -20.13 -2.98
CA THR A 323 -25.52 -20.18 -1.75
C THR A 323 -25.29 -18.90 -0.98
N VAL A 324 -26.32 -18.06 -0.94
CA VAL A 324 -26.28 -16.80 -0.19
C VAL A 324 -26.43 -17.13 1.30
N ALA A 325 -25.35 -17.01 2.07
CA ALA A 325 -25.31 -17.38 3.48
C ALA A 325 -26.19 -16.48 4.40
N ALA A 326 -26.67 -15.35 3.89
CA ALA A 326 -27.70 -14.54 4.54
C ALA A 326 -28.66 -13.96 3.50
N LYS A 327 -29.87 -14.52 3.40
CA LYS A 327 -31.00 -13.71 2.92
C LYS A 327 -31.18 -12.59 3.95
N LEU A 328 -31.09 -11.34 3.50
CA LEU A 328 -31.45 -10.16 4.29
C LEU A 328 -32.71 -10.48 5.11
N ALA A 329 -32.59 -10.45 6.44
CA ALA A 329 -33.71 -10.64 7.35
C ALA A 329 -34.77 -9.58 7.03
N GLY A 330 -35.81 -9.99 6.29
CA GLY A 330 -36.78 -9.09 5.69
C GLY A 330 -37.69 -9.73 4.65
N THR A 331 -37.30 -10.86 4.05
CA THR A 331 -38.19 -11.63 3.16
C THR A 331 -38.50 -12.99 3.79
N GLY A 332 -39.68 -13.08 4.39
CA GLY A 332 -40.19 -14.32 5.00
C GLY A 332 -40.16 -15.48 4.00
N ALA A 333 -39.38 -16.51 4.33
CA ALA A 333 -39.47 -17.83 3.72
C ALA A 333 -38.86 -18.87 4.67
N SER A 334 -39.76 -19.46 5.47
CA SER A 334 -39.80 -20.80 6.08
C SER A 334 -38.57 -21.37 6.81
N ASP A 335 -38.78 -21.64 8.10
CA ASP A 335 -37.97 -22.39 9.09
C ASP A 335 -37.57 -23.84 8.70
N GLU A 336 -37.78 -24.28 7.46
CA GLU A 336 -37.42 -25.64 7.04
C GLU A 336 -35.93 -25.80 6.69
N ALA A 337 -35.23 -24.71 6.32
CA ALA A 337 -33.81 -24.78 5.94
C ALA A 337 -32.84 -24.82 7.14
N LEU A 338 -33.31 -24.52 8.36
CA LEU A 338 -32.47 -24.54 9.56
C LEU A 338 -32.22 -25.96 10.08
N ASN A 339 -33.16 -26.89 9.86
CA ASN A 339 -33.04 -28.28 10.35
C ASN A 339 -32.07 -29.15 9.53
N ASP A 340 -31.78 -28.79 8.28
CA ASP A 340 -30.82 -29.53 7.46
C ASP A 340 -29.35 -29.15 7.76
N ILE A 341 -29.12 -27.97 8.34
CA ILE A 341 -27.78 -27.52 8.76
C ILE A 341 -27.34 -28.24 10.05
N GLU A 342 -28.28 -28.56 10.95
CA GLU A 342 -27.99 -29.24 12.21
C GLU A 342 -27.65 -30.74 12.07
N LYS A 343 -27.97 -31.35 10.92
CA LYS A 343 -27.68 -32.78 10.64
C LYS A 343 -26.38 -33.03 9.87
N ALA A 344 -25.73 -31.98 9.37
CA ALA A 344 -24.49 -32.10 8.59
C ALA A 344 -23.22 -31.73 9.39
N HIS A 345 -23.36 -31.42 10.68
CA HIS A 345 -22.25 -31.19 11.62
C HIS A 345 -22.13 -32.33 12.64
#